data_AF-A0A7V4HAE9-F1
#
_entry.id   AF-A0A7V4HAE9-F1
#
_cell.length_a   1.000
_cell.length_b   1.000
_cell.length_c   1.000
_cell.angle_alpha   90.00
_cell.angle_beta   90.00
_cell.angle_gamma   90.00
#
_symmetry.space_group_name_H-M   'P 1'
#
loop_
_entity.id
_entity.type
_entity.pdbx_description
1 polymer ?
#
loop_
_entity_poly.entity_id
_entity_poly.type
_entity_poly.pdbx_seq_one_letter_code
_entity_poly.pdbx_strand_id
1 'polypeptide(L)'
;MRHPIIIIFLILLFISGCTRKSDSQLYTEALEAEKRKDFQSAVELYEEIINKFQSSSYAESSLSRLAYMYNNDIKDSQKALAAYKKFYELFPTSKQAPTMLFLTAFIYGNELKILDSAKKRYELFLEKYPDHELAESAKFELANLGKNPDELIPKPAEPEKKSVTEKTKKAVKN
;
A
#
# COMPACT_ATOMS: atom_id res chain seq x y z
N MET A 1 13.90 -64.22 -26.10
CA MET A 1 13.58 -63.68 -24.75
C MET A 1 14.68 -62.71 -24.36
N ARG A 2 14.34 -61.56 -23.74
CA ARG A 2 15.22 -60.53 -23.13
C ARG A 2 15.18 -59.13 -23.76
N HIS A 3 13.99 -58.50 -23.83
CA HIS A 3 13.90 -57.03 -23.78
C HIS A 3 12.73 -56.47 -22.91
N PRO A 4 12.31 -57.09 -21.79
CA PRO A 4 11.27 -56.50 -20.95
C PRO A 4 11.77 -55.29 -20.12
N ILE A 5 13.08 -55.17 -19.89
CA ILE A 5 13.67 -54.16 -18.98
C ILE A 5 13.82 -52.78 -19.65
N ILE A 6 14.06 -52.73 -20.97
CA ILE A 6 14.25 -51.46 -21.70
C ILE A 6 12.91 -50.72 -21.88
N ILE A 7 11.81 -51.45 -22.04
CA ILE A 7 10.46 -50.88 -22.16
C ILE A 7 9.99 -50.28 -20.82
N ILE A 8 10.38 -50.88 -19.69
CA ILE A 8 10.06 -50.37 -18.35
C ILE A 8 10.78 -49.03 -18.07
N PHE A 9 12.00 -48.83 -18.58
CA PHE A 9 12.74 -47.57 -18.42
C PHE A 9 12.19 -46.40 -19.25
N LEU A 10 11.52 -46.68 -20.38
CA LEU A 10 10.87 -45.68 -21.24
C LEU A 10 9.50 -45.22 -20.71
N ILE A 11 8.86 -46.01 -19.85
CA ILE A 11 7.57 -45.68 -19.21
C ILE A 11 7.77 -44.86 -17.92
N LEU A 12 8.94 -44.96 -17.29
CA LEU A 12 9.29 -44.22 -16.06
C LEU A 12 9.70 -42.76 -16.28
N LEU A 13 9.80 -42.29 -17.53
CA LEU A 13 10.24 -40.94 -17.88
C LEU A 13 9.09 -39.91 -18.06
N PHE A 14 7.84 -40.31 -17.79
CA PHE A 14 6.65 -39.49 -18.08
C PHE A 14 5.88 -38.94 -16.86
N ILE A 15 6.33 -39.15 -15.62
CA ILE A 15 5.53 -38.86 -14.42
C ILE A 15 5.93 -37.58 -13.65
N SER A 16 6.78 -36.73 -14.23
CA SER A 16 7.17 -35.46 -13.59
C SER A 16 6.59 -34.23 -14.30
N GLY A 17 5.41 -34.39 -14.90
CA GLY A 17 4.62 -33.24 -15.36
C GLY A 17 3.91 -32.60 -14.18
N CYS A 18 4.59 -31.76 -13.40
CA CYS A 18 3.88 -30.76 -12.61
C CYS A 18 3.01 -29.97 -13.58
N THR A 19 1.69 -30.13 -13.52
CA THR A 19 0.76 -29.34 -14.32
C THR A 19 1.01 -27.87 -14.00
N ARG A 20 1.48 -27.11 -14.99
CA ARG A 20 1.72 -25.68 -14.85
C ARG A 20 0.36 -25.00 -14.67
N LYS A 21 0.09 -24.49 -13.47
CA LYS A 21 -1.15 -23.77 -13.16
C LYS A 21 -1.26 -22.50 -14.02
N SER A 22 -2.47 -22.15 -14.44
CA SER A 22 -2.73 -20.84 -15.05
C SER A 22 -2.69 -19.74 -14.00
N ASP A 23 -2.52 -18.50 -14.43
CA ASP A 23 -2.61 -17.31 -13.58
C ASP A 23 -3.97 -17.21 -12.86
N SER A 24 -5.06 -17.54 -13.53
CA SER A 24 -6.40 -17.59 -12.94
C SER A 24 -6.51 -18.61 -11.81
N GLN A 25 -5.97 -19.83 -12.01
CA GLN A 25 -5.97 -20.88 -10.98
C GLN A 25 -5.11 -20.48 -9.77
N LEU A 26 -3.90 -19.98 -10.02
CA LEU A 26 -3.03 -19.45 -8.96
C LEU A 26 -3.72 -18.32 -8.19
N TYR A 27 -4.42 -17.43 -8.90
CA TYR A 27 -5.11 -16.31 -8.27
C TYR A 27 -6.26 -16.79 -7.38
N THR A 28 -7.07 -17.74 -7.83
CA THR A 28 -8.13 -18.35 -7.00
C THR A 28 -7.54 -19.01 -5.75
N GLU A 29 -6.46 -19.77 -5.89
CA GLU A 29 -5.80 -20.38 -4.73
C GLU A 29 -5.23 -19.35 -3.76
N ALA A 30 -4.65 -18.25 -4.27
CA ALA A 30 -4.12 -17.16 -3.47
C ALA A 30 -5.23 -16.46 -2.66
N LEU A 31 -6.39 -16.20 -3.27
CA LEU A 31 -7.56 -15.65 -2.58
C LEU A 31 -8.05 -16.57 -1.47
N GLU A 32 -8.08 -17.88 -1.71
CA GLU A 32 -8.49 -18.84 -0.70
C GLU A 32 -7.47 -18.95 0.44
N ALA A 33 -6.17 -18.86 0.16
CA ALA A 33 -5.13 -18.77 1.17
C ALA A 33 -5.26 -17.48 2.01
N GLU A 34 -5.43 -16.33 1.35
CA GLU A 34 -5.65 -15.02 1.99
C GLU A 34 -6.88 -15.07 2.91
N LYS A 35 -7.99 -15.61 2.44
CA LYS A 35 -9.23 -15.77 3.22
C LYS A 35 -9.05 -16.64 4.47
N ARG A 36 -8.21 -17.67 4.38
CA ARG A 36 -7.82 -18.52 5.54
C ARG A 36 -6.78 -17.87 6.44
N LYS A 37 -6.32 -16.65 6.11
CA LYS A 37 -5.20 -15.94 6.77
C LYS A 37 -3.88 -16.71 6.71
N ASP A 38 -3.76 -17.63 5.74
CA ASP A 38 -2.50 -18.25 5.40
C ASP A 38 -1.70 -17.29 4.50
N PHE A 39 -1.21 -16.22 5.12
CA PHE A 39 -0.56 -15.12 4.41
C PHE A 39 0.74 -15.56 3.74
N GLN A 40 1.43 -16.56 4.28
CA GLN A 40 2.64 -17.09 3.66
C GLN A 40 2.32 -17.72 2.30
N SER A 41 1.35 -18.63 2.25
CA SER A 41 0.93 -19.25 0.98
C SER A 41 0.34 -18.21 0.01
N ALA A 42 -0.44 -17.23 0.51
CA ALA A 42 -1.00 -16.18 -0.32
C ALA A 42 0.11 -15.31 -0.98
N VAL A 43 1.13 -14.93 -0.21
CA VAL A 43 2.31 -14.19 -0.72
C VAL A 43 2.97 -14.98 -1.85
N GLU A 44 3.30 -16.25 -1.61
CA GLU A 44 4.01 -17.08 -2.58
C GLU A 44 3.24 -17.20 -3.90
N LEU A 45 1.93 -17.42 -3.82
CA LEU A 45 1.08 -17.52 -4.99
C LEU A 45 0.94 -16.19 -5.74
N TYR A 46 0.77 -15.06 -5.05
CA TYR A 46 0.73 -13.75 -5.69
C TYR A 46 2.05 -13.40 -6.36
N GLU A 47 3.18 -13.64 -5.69
CA GLU A 47 4.51 -13.41 -6.27
C GLU A 47 4.75 -14.30 -7.50
N GLU A 48 4.30 -15.55 -7.47
CA GLU A 48 4.37 -16.43 -8.63
C GLU A 48 3.60 -15.85 -9.83
N ILE A 49 2.39 -15.32 -9.60
CA ILE A 49 1.57 -14.71 -10.66
C ILE A 49 2.29 -13.49 -11.24
N ILE A 50 2.78 -12.59 -10.38
CA ILE A 50 3.44 -11.35 -10.80
C ILE A 50 4.71 -11.64 -11.60
N ASN A 51 5.47 -12.67 -11.21
CA ASN A 51 6.74 -13.01 -11.85
C ASN A 51 6.55 -13.78 -13.17
N LYS A 52 5.51 -14.63 -13.29
CA LYS A 52 5.30 -15.48 -14.47
C LYS A 52 4.33 -14.89 -15.49
N PHE A 53 3.42 -14.01 -15.08
CA PHE A 53 2.29 -13.52 -15.89
C PHE A 53 2.14 -12.00 -15.83
N GLN A 54 3.25 -11.27 -15.88
CA GLN A 54 3.32 -9.82 -15.61
C GLN A 54 2.35 -8.94 -16.44
N SER A 55 1.95 -9.37 -17.64
CA SER A 55 0.99 -8.64 -18.49
C SER A 55 -0.48 -9.03 -18.27
N SER A 56 -0.77 -9.95 -17.36
CA SER A 56 -2.13 -10.41 -17.05
C SER A 56 -2.85 -9.45 -16.11
N SER A 57 -4.17 -9.34 -16.25
CA SER A 57 -5.02 -8.64 -15.28
C SER A 57 -4.94 -9.27 -13.88
N TYR A 58 -4.59 -10.55 -13.79
CA TYR A 58 -4.32 -11.21 -12.52
C TYR A 58 -3.01 -10.76 -11.89
N ALA A 59 -1.99 -10.35 -12.66
CA ALA A 59 -0.77 -9.77 -12.09
C ALA A 59 -1.02 -8.39 -11.48
N GLU A 60 -1.84 -7.55 -12.12
CA GLU A 60 -2.29 -6.28 -11.53
C GLU A 60 -3.05 -6.54 -10.22
N SER A 61 -4.04 -7.44 -10.26
CA SER A 61 -4.86 -7.77 -9.10
C SER A 61 -4.03 -8.37 -7.95
N SER A 62 -3.10 -9.27 -8.29
CA SER A 62 -2.20 -9.91 -7.32
C SER A 62 -1.27 -8.91 -6.67
N LEU A 63 -0.68 -7.99 -7.43
CA LEU A 63 0.24 -7.00 -6.88
C LEU A 63 -0.46 -5.98 -5.99
N SER A 64 -1.68 -5.57 -6.35
CA SER A 64 -2.52 -4.73 -5.47
C SER A 64 -2.81 -5.44 -4.15
N ARG A 65 -3.32 -6.68 -4.20
CA ARG A 65 -3.62 -7.47 -3.00
C ARG A 65 -2.39 -7.73 -2.13
N LEU A 66 -1.28 -8.11 -2.75
CA LEU A 66 -0.02 -8.33 -2.05
C LEU A 66 0.44 -7.07 -1.29
N ALA A 67 0.34 -5.89 -1.93
CA ALA A 67 0.70 -4.64 -1.30
C ALA A 67 -0.21 -4.30 -0.11
N TYR A 68 -1.53 -4.44 -0.27
CA TYR A 68 -2.48 -4.25 0.84
C TYR A 68 -2.28 -5.25 1.96
N MET A 69 -2.04 -6.52 1.66
CA MET A 69 -1.80 -7.56 2.65
C MET A 69 -0.53 -7.28 3.46
N TYR A 70 0.55 -6.82 2.80
CA TYR A 70 1.74 -6.38 3.53
C TYR A 70 1.45 -5.21 4.47
N ASN A 71 0.64 -4.23 4.03
CA ASN A 71 0.32 -3.04 4.81
C ASN A 71 -0.68 -3.30 5.96
N ASN A 72 -1.67 -4.16 5.73
CA ASN A 72 -2.83 -4.28 6.59
C ASN A 72 -2.78 -5.51 7.49
N ASP A 73 -2.33 -6.64 6.97
CA ASP A 73 -2.40 -7.93 7.65
C ASP A 73 -1.04 -8.34 8.24
N ILE A 74 0.01 -8.27 7.43
CA ILE A 74 1.38 -8.65 7.82
C ILE A 74 2.08 -7.52 8.59
N LYS A 75 1.69 -6.27 8.33
CA LYS A 75 2.29 -5.06 8.93
C LYS A 75 3.79 -4.90 8.62
N ASP A 76 4.20 -5.28 7.41
CA ASP A 76 5.55 -5.07 6.90
C ASP A 76 5.57 -3.86 5.96
N SER A 77 5.81 -2.67 6.54
CA SER A 77 5.80 -1.40 5.82
C SER A 77 6.84 -1.33 4.70
N GLN A 78 7.98 -2.03 4.84
CA GLN A 78 9.02 -2.05 3.80
C GLN A 78 8.57 -2.86 2.59
N LYS A 79 7.99 -4.03 2.80
CA LYS A 79 7.45 -4.85 1.70
C LYS A 79 6.22 -4.21 1.07
N ALA A 80 5.34 -3.60 1.86
CA ALA A 80 4.20 -2.84 1.35
C ALA A 80 4.67 -1.69 0.44
N LEU A 81 5.65 -0.91 0.89
CA LEU A 81 6.26 0.15 0.08
C LEU A 81 6.82 -0.37 -1.24
N ALA A 82 7.57 -1.47 -1.21
CA ALA A 82 8.13 -2.08 -2.42
C ALA A 82 7.03 -2.51 -3.39
N ALA A 83 5.96 -3.13 -2.89
CA ALA A 83 4.85 -3.60 -3.69
C ALA A 83 4.02 -2.44 -4.28
N TYR A 84 3.72 -1.39 -3.52
CA TYR A 84 3.02 -0.19 -4.03
C TYR A 84 3.81 0.52 -5.12
N LYS A 85 5.14 0.68 -4.93
CA LYS A 85 6.01 1.23 -5.98
C LYS A 85 6.00 0.37 -7.24
N LYS A 86 6.20 -0.95 -7.09
CA LYS A 86 6.16 -1.90 -8.21
C LYS A 86 4.82 -1.84 -8.94
N PHE A 87 3.70 -1.69 -8.22
CA PHE A 87 2.39 -1.53 -8.84
C PHE A 87 2.35 -0.28 -9.71
N TYR A 88 2.75 0.86 -9.17
CA TYR A 88 2.73 2.13 -9.91
C TYR A 88 3.65 2.10 -11.14
N GLU A 89 4.79 1.40 -11.05
CA GLU A 89 5.73 1.22 -12.15
C GLU A 89 5.19 0.30 -13.26
N LEU A 90 4.53 -0.81 -12.89
CA LEU A 90 4.04 -1.80 -13.85
C LEU A 90 2.66 -1.47 -14.44
N PHE A 91 1.81 -0.81 -13.66
CA PHE A 91 0.42 -0.53 -14.03
C PHE A 91 0.09 0.98 -13.90
N PRO A 92 0.87 1.90 -14.50
CA PRO A 92 0.72 3.34 -14.30
C PRO A 92 -0.61 3.92 -14.82
N THR A 93 -1.29 3.20 -15.71
CA THR A 93 -2.61 3.57 -16.26
C THR A 93 -3.78 2.91 -15.54
N SER A 94 -3.52 2.06 -14.53
CA SER A 94 -4.58 1.47 -13.72
C SER A 94 -5.35 2.56 -12.98
N LYS A 95 -6.65 2.34 -12.79
CA LYS A 95 -7.48 3.18 -11.93
C LYS A 95 -6.97 3.22 -10.47
N GLN A 96 -6.20 2.22 -10.05
CA GLN A 96 -5.61 2.15 -8.72
C GLN A 96 -4.24 2.83 -8.63
N ALA A 97 -3.61 3.19 -9.75
CA ALA A 97 -2.28 3.79 -9.77
C ALA A 97 -2.17 5.07 -8.91
N PRO A 98 -3.14 6.02 -8.94
CA PRO A 98 -3.12 7.17 -8.05
C PRO A 98 -3.06 6.75 -6.58
N THR A 99 -3.92 5.82 -6.18
CA THR A 99 -3.96 5.29 -4.80
C THR A 99 -2.64 4.67 -4.39
N MET A 100 -1.98 3.88 -5.25
CA MET A 100 -0.67 3.29 -4.93
C MET A 100 0.43 4.33 -4.78
N LEU A 101 0.39 5.40 -5.57
CA LEU A 101 1.32 6.52 -5.41
C LEU A 101 1.08 7.27 -4.10
N PHE A 102 -0.19 7.51 -3.73
CA PHE A 102 -0.55 8.10 -2.44
C PHE A 102 -0.05 7.24 -1.26
N LEU A 103 -0.32 5.93 -1.28
CA LEU A 103 0.09 5.01 -0.21
C LEU A 103 1.61 4.88 -0.11
N THR A 104 2.32 4.97 -1.24
CA THR A 104 3.79 5.07 -1.24
C THR A 104 4.26 6.30 -0.45
N ALA A 105 3.65 7.47 -0.69
CA ALA A 105 3.97 8.70 0.03
C ALA A 105 3.64 8.56 1.53
N PHE A 106 2.47 7.98 1.82
CA PHE A 106 1.99 7.76 3.18
C PHE A 106 2.95 6.88 3.99
N ILE A 107 3.40 5.74 3.44
CA ILE A 107 4.36 4.86 4.13
C ILE A 107 5.69 5.59 4.38
N TYR A 108 6.19 6.35 3.40
CA TYR A 108 7.42 7.13 3.63
C TYR A 108 7.26 8.12 4.79
N GLY A 109 6.14 8.86 4.85
CA GLY A 109 5.95 9.93 5.83
C GLY A 109 5.57 9.42 7.22
N ASN A 110 4.70 8.41 7.28
CA ASN A 110 4.06 8.00 8.52
C ASN A 110 4.73 6.79 9.17
N GLU A 111 5.15 5.80 8.38
CA GLU A 111 5.75 4.57 8.90
C GLU A 111 7.28 4.65 8.96
N LEU A 112 7.92 5.09 7.88
CA LEU A 112 9.38 5.08 7.77
C LEU A 112 10.04 6.42 8.16
N LYS A 113 9.26 7.48 8.33
CA LYS A 113 9.72 8.85 8.65
C LYS A 113 10.78 9.39 7.67
N ILE A 114 10.75 8.96 6.41
CA ILE A 114 11.61 9.44 5.31
C ILE A 114 10.90 10.61 4.63
N LEU A 115 10.91 11.76 5.29
CA LEU A 115 10.06 12.92 4.95
C LEU A 115 10.31 13.46 3.53
N ASP A 116 11.56 13.52 3.08
CA ASP A 116 11.90 13.98 1.72
C ASP A 116 11.29 13.08 0.64
N SER A 117 11.29 11.76 0.88
CA SER A 117 10.66 10.81 -0.04
C SER A 117 9.14 10.92 -0.01
N ALA A 118 8.55 11.12 1.17
CA ALA A 118 7.12 11.34 1.32
C ALA A 118 6.69 12.59 0.53
N LYS A 119 7.38 13.71 0.76
CA LYS A 119 7.15 15.00 0.10
C LYS A 119 7.15 14.85 -1.42
N LYS A 120 8.23 14.30 -1.99
CA LYS A 120 8.36 14.10 -3.44
C LYS A 120 7.21 13.28 -4.04
N ARG A 121 6.69 12.29 -3.30
CA ARG A 121 5.61 11.42 -3.77
C ARG A 121 4.24 12.09 -3.66
N TYR A 122 3.97 12.85 -2.60
CA TYR A 122 2.76 13.66 -2.50
C TYR A 122 2.72 14.77 -3.55
N GLU A 123 3.84 15.47 -3.79
CA GLU A 123 3.94 16.48 -4.85
C GLU A 123 3.65 15.86 -6.22
N LEU A 124 4.26 14.71 -6.55
CA LEU A 124 3.98 13.99 -7.79
C LEU A 124 2.50 13.55 -7.90
N PHE A 125 1.89 13.12 -6.79
CA PHE A 125 0.47 12.76 -6.77
C PHE A 125 -0.41 13.97 -7.11
N LEU A 126 -0.16 15.12 -6.48
CA LEU A 126 -0.93 16.35 -6.69
C LEU A 126 -0.72 16.94 -8.09
N GLU A 127 0.47 16.77 -8.67
CA GLU A 127 0.76 17.16 -10.05
C GLU A 127 -0.01 16.29 -11.06
N LYS A 128 0.03 14.97 -10.89
CA LYS A 128 -0.56 14.04 -11.86
C LYS A 128 -2.05 13.81 -11.70
N TYR A 129 -2.56 13.91 -10.47
CA TYR A 129 -3.92 13.54 -10.12
C TYR A 129 -4.60 14.64 -9.27
N PRO A 130 -4.62 15.90 -9.73
CA PRO A 130 -5.11 17.03 -8.93
C PRO A 130 -6.59 16.93 -8.54
N ASP A 131 -7.40 16.22 -9.34
CA ASP A 131 -8.84 16.06 -9.13
C ASP A 131 -9.21 14.70 -8.48
N HIS A 132 -8.24 13.90 -8.06
CA HIS A 132 -8.50 12.62 -7.41
C HIS A 132 -9.11 12.81 -6.01
N GLU A 133 -9.95 11.88 -5.57
CA GLU A 133 -10.60 11.92 -4.24
C GLU A 133 -9.63 12.01 -3.04
N LEU A 134 -8.34 11.69 -3.26
CA LEU A 134 -7.28 11.75 -2.25
C LEU A 134 -6.43 13.03 -2.33
N ALA A 135 -6.74 13.97 -3.23
CA ALA A 135 -5.94 15.19 -3.41
C ALA A 135 -5.94 16.08 -2.16
N GLU A 136 -7.10 16.28 -1.51
CA GLU A 136 -7.16 17.04 -0.26
C GLU A 136 -6.41 16.32 0.87
N SER A 137 -6.52 14.99 0.95
CA SER A 137 -5.73 14.19 1.89
C SER A 137 -4.22 14.33 1.63
N ALA A 138 -3.79 14.32 0.37
CA ALA A 138 -2.39 14.48 0.00
C ALA A 138 -1.86 15.87 0.37
N LYS A 139 -2.65 16.93 0.16
CA LYS A 139 -2.30 18.30 0.60
C LYS A 139 -2.17 18.36 2.12
N PHE A 140 -3.11 17.75 2.84
CA PHE A 140 -3.10 17.70 4.30
C PHE A 140 -1.86 16.98 4.83
N GLU A 141 -1.59 15.77 4.35
CA GLU A 141 -0.41 14.99 4.74
C GLU A 141 0.88 15.75 4.42
N LEU A 142 1.00 16.31 3.22
CA LEU A 142 2.16 17.10 2.79
C LEU A 142 2.41 18.32 3.69
N ALA A 143 1.37 19.07 4.03
CA ALA A 143 1.46 20.25 4.89
C ALA A 143 1.83 19.92 6.35
N ASN A 144 1.63 18.66 6.76
CA ASN A 144 1.82 18.20 8.13
C ASN A 144 2.93 17.15 8.28
N LEU A 145 3.74 16.92 7.24
CA LEU A 145 4.87 15.99 7.30
C LEU A 145 5.79 16.30 8.48
N GLY A 146 6.08 15.27 9.28
CA GLY A 146 6.97 15.36 10.43
C GLY A 146 6.38 16.07 11.66
N LYS A 147 5.15 16.60 11.58
CA LYS A 147 4.46 17.15 12.76
C LYS A 147 3.92 16.03 13.64
N ASN A 148 3.91 16.26 14.95
CA ASN A 148 3.25 15.35 15.88
C ASN A 148 1.72 15.52 15.75
N PRO A 149 0.92 14.44 15.74
CA PRO A 149 -0.54 14.51 15.78
C PRO A 149 -1.10 15.45 16.86
N ASP A 150 -0.45 15.56 18.02
CA ASP A 150 -0.87 16.46 19.10
C ASP A 150 -0.79 17.95 18.72
N GLU A 151 0.08 18.30 17.76
CA GLU A 151 0.20 19.66 17.22
C GLU A 151 -0.92 20.02 16.24
N LEU A 152 -1.64 19.01 15.74
CA LEU A 152 -2.77 19.17 14.81
C LEU A 152 -4.09 19.43 15.53
N ILE A 153 -4.14 19.16 16.84
CA ILE A 153 -5.30 19.47 17.67
C ILE A 153 -5.26 20.97 17.98
N PRO A 154 -6.27 21.76 17.59
CA PRO A 154 -6.33 23.15 18.00
C PRO A 154 -6.35 23.20 19.52
N LYS A 155 -5.34 23.86 20.11
CA LYS A 155 -5.32 24.07 21.56
C LYS A 155 -6.64 24.74 21.95
N PRO A 156 -7.32 24.28 23.02
CA PRO A 156 -8.50 24.97 23.53
C PRO A 156 -8.17 26.46 23.65
N ALA A 157 -9.06 27.33 23.14
CA ALA A 157 -8.86 28.76 23.25
C ALA A 157 -8.58 29.09 24.72
N GLU A 158 -7.38 29.61 25.02
CA GLU A 158 -7.12 30.14 26.35
C GLU A 158 -8.19 31.19 26.63
N PRO A 159 -8.86 31.16 27.79
CA PRO A 159 -9.84 32.19 28.11
C PRO A 159 -9.13 33.53 28.02
N GLU A 160 -9.57 34.39 27.10
CA GLU A 160 -9.11 35.77 26.98
C GLU A 160 -9.02 36.35 28.40
N LYS A 161 -7.82 36.71 28.84
CA LYS A 161 -7.65 37.53 30.03
C LYS A 161 -8.35 38.85 29.73
N LYS A 162 -9.63 38.96 30.07
CA LYS A 162 -10.35 40.22 30.12
C LYS A 162 -9.53 41.15 30.99
N SER A 163 -8.92 42.16 30.38
CA SER A 163 -8.16 43.16 31.09
C SER A 163 -9.06 43.75 32.18
N VAL A 164 -8.63 43.66 33.45
CA VAL A 164 -9.37 44.15 34.62
C VAL A 164 -9.30 45.70 34.72
N THR A 165 -8.92 46.39 33.64
CA THR A 165 -8.61 47.83 33.65
C THR A 165 -9.77 48.76 33.26
N GLU A 166 -11.01 48.27 33.16
CA GLU A 166 -12.15 49.13 32.80
C GLU A 166 -13.36 49.05 33.74
N LYS A 167 -13.11 48.97 35.06
CA LYS A 167 -14.18 49.20 36.07
C LYS A 167 -13.87 50.22 37.16
N THR A 168 -12.68 50.82 37.21
CA THR A 168 -12.34 51.81 38.27
C THR A 168 -12.41 53.29 37.86
N LYS A 169 -12.76 53.65 36.62
CA LYS A 169 -12.87 55.07 36.23
C LYS A 169 -14.25 55.72 36.36
N LYS A 170 -15.29 55.02 36.83
CA LYS A 170 -16.65 55.60 36.98
C LYS A 170 -17.09 55.87 38.43
N ALA A 171 -16.18 55.81 39.40
CA ALA A 171 -16.48 56.06 40.82
C ALA A 171 -15.91 57.38 41.39
N VAL A 172 -15.28 58.23 40.57
CA VAL A 172 -14.77 59.55 41.01
C VAL A 172 -15.40 60.65 40.16
N LYS A 173 -16.72 60.82 40.30
CA LYS A 173 -17.40 62.07 39.93
C LYS A 173 -18.71 62.20 40.70
N ASN A 174 -18.59 62.38 42.01
CA ASN A 174 -19.55 63.08 42.85
C ASN A 174 -18.77 64.17 43.59
#